data_AF-A0A1Y1NM38-F1
#
_entry.id   AF-A0A1Y1NM38-F1
#
_cell.length_a   1.000
_cell.length_b   1.000
_cell.length_c   1.000
_cell.angle_alpha   90.00
_cell.angle_beta   90.00
_cell.angle_gamma   90.00
#
_symmetry.space_group_name_H-M   'P 1'
#
loop_
_entity.id
_entity.type
_entity.pdbx_description
1 polymer ?
#
loop_
_entity_poly.entity_id
_entity_poly.type
_entity_poly.pdbx_seq_one_letter_code
_entity_poly.pdbx_strand_id
1 'polypeptide(L)'
;MLLFHLGRNASCLTPNKENARCIPVKSCIVIIHAIQTGESNAIKFAQQSQCGYDSEPLVCCGTKGVPEVQKKEHHILENRAHSVIGRNSPCTTPNRENGRCIA
;
A
#
# COMPACT_ATOMS: atom_id res chain seq x y z
N MET A 1 10.90 19.13 -8.02
CA MET A 1 9.71 18.28 -8.18
C MET A 1 10.18 16.96 -8.77
N LEU A 2 10.21 15.87 -8.00
CA LEU A 2 10.67 14.58 -8.50
C LEU A 2 9.56 13.93 -9.33
N LEU A 3 9.71 13.99 -10.66
CA LEU A 3 8.90 13.31 -11.66
C LEU A 3 9.24 11.80 -11.69
N PHE A 4 8.93 11.09 -10.62
CA PHE A 4 8.89 9.63 -10.67
C PHE A 4 7.43 9.23 -10.81
N HIS A 5 6.98 9.04 -12.06
CA HIS A 5 5.73 8.32 -12.29
C HIS A 5 5.92 6.91 -11.74
N LEU A 6 5.32 6.66 -10.58
CA LEU A 6 5.33 5.39 -9.90
C LEU A 6 4.55 4.38 -10.75
N GLY A 7 5.14 3.21 -10.97
CA GLY A 7 4.45 2.11 -11.64
C GLY A 7 3.31 1.54 -10.79
N ARG A 8 2.44 0.76 -11.42
CA ARG A 8 1.39 0.01 -10.74
C ARG A 8 2.00 -0.87 -9.63
N ASN A 9 1.36 -0.88 -8.48
CA ASN A 9 1.82 -1.53 -7.25
C ASN A 9 3.17 -1.01 -6.74
N ALA A 10 3.69 0.15 -7.17
CA ALA A 10 4.85 0.73 -6.49
C ALA A 10 4.44 1.27 -5.10
N SER A 11 5.39 1.25 -4.16
CA SER A 11 5.20 1.86 -2.84
C SER A 11 5.16 3.37 -2.95
N CYS A 12 4.27 4.02 -2.20
CA CYS A 12 4.07 5.46 -2.24
C CYS A 12 3.64 5.99 -0.86
N LEU A 13 3.68 7.32 -0.70
CA LEU A 13 3.16 8.00 0.48
C LEU A 13 1.90 8.77 0.10
N THR A 14 0.80 8.53 0.83
CA THR A 14 -0.43 9.30 0.65
C THR A 14 -0.24 10.75 1.12
N PRO A 15 -1.11 11.70 0.72
CA PRO A 15 -1.07 13.07 1.26
C PRO A 15 -1.23 13.11 2.79
N ASN A 16 -1.83 12.07 3.38
CA ASN A 16 -1.98 11.89 4.83
C ASN A 16 -0.76 11.19 5.48
N LYS A 17 0.35 11.04 4.76
CA LYS A 17 1.61 10.43 5.20
C LYS A 17 1.50 8.94 5.57
N GLU A 18 0.56 8.23 4.94
CA GLU A 18 0.43 6.78 5.09
C GLU A 18 1.27 6.06 4.02
N ASN A 19 2.02 5.02 4.41
CA ASN A 19 2.67 4.12 3.47
C ASN A 19 1.62 3.27 2.74
N ALA A 20 1.63 3.33 1.41
CA ALA A 20 0.55 2.81 0.57
C ALA A 20 1.08 2.27 -0.76
N ARG A 21 0.16 1.91 -1.66
CA ARG A 21 0.48 1.41 -3.01
C ARG A 21 -0.18 2.27 -4.07
N CYS A 22 0.53 2.40 -5.19
CA CYS A 22 0.08 3.08 -6.39
C CYS A 22 -0.82 2.12 -7.18
N ILE A 23 -2.15 2.33 -7.14
CA ILE A 23 -3.14 1.42 -7.74
C ILE A 23 -4.10 2.19 -8.66
N PRO A 24 -4.86 1.51 -9.53
CA PRO A 24 -5.86 2.17 -10.37
C PRO A 24 -6.84 3.03 -9.56
N VAL A 25 -7.18 4.21 -10.08
CA VAL A 25 -8.11 5.15 -9.42
C VAL A 25 -9.45 4.51 -9.07
N LYS A 26 -9.95 3.62 -9.94
CA LYS A 26 -11.21 2.89 -9.75
C LYS A 26 -11.17 1.88 -8.59
N SER A 27 -9.97 1.44 -8.20
CA SER A 27 -9.75 0.54 -7.06
C SER A 27 -9.71 1.28 -5.72
N CYS A 28 -9.69 2.61 -5.72
CA CYS A 28 -9.66 3.45 -4.53
C CYS A 28 -10.98 4.21 -4.34
N ILE A 29 -11.87 3.67 -3.52
CA ILE A 29 -13.24 4.18 -3.31
C ILE A 29 -13.23 5.64 -2.83
N VAL A 30 -12.32 5.97 -1.92
CA VAL A 30 -12.21 7.34 -1.38
C VAL A 30 -11.87 8.33 -2.49
N ILE A 31 -10.96 7.98 -3.39
CA ILE A 31 -10.53 8.89 -4.46
C ILE A 31 -11.56 8.98 -5.57
N ILE A 32 -12.16 7.86 -5.99
CA ILE A 32 -13.21 7.91 -7.01
C ILE A 32 -14.42 8.71 -6.53
N HIS A 33 -14.81 8.57 -5.26
CA HIS A 33 -15.85 9.41 -4.66
C HIS A 33 -15.44 10.88 -4.63
N ALA A 34 -14.20 11.19 -4.24
CA ALA A 34 -13.69 12.57 -4.23
C ALA A 34 -13.74 13.23 -5.62
N ILE A 35 -13.52 12.44 -6.68
CA ILE A 35 -13.67 12.91 -8.06
C ILE A 35 -15.15 13.13 -8.41
N GLN A 36 -16.01 12.19 -8.02
CA GLN A 36 -17.44 12.24 -8.32
C GLN A 36 -18.18 13.37 -7.60
N THR A 37 -17.77 13.74 -6.38
CA THR A 37 -18.40 14.86 -5.65
C THR A 37 -18.12 16.20 -6.33
N GLY A 38 -17.03 16.33 -7.08
CA GLY A 38 -16.63 17.58 -7.75
C GLY A 38 -16.24 18.71 -6.79
N GLU A 39 -16.18 18.45 -5.48
CA GLU A 39 -15.87 19.47 -4.48
C GLU A 39 -14.39 19.85 -4.59
N SER A 40 -14.08 21.16 -4.60
CA SER A 40 -12.74 21.64 -4.96
C SER A 40 -11.63 21.05 -4.08
N ASN A 41 -11.88 20.84 -2.79
CA ASN A 41 -10.91 20.24 -1.88
C ASN A 41 -10.74 18.74 -2.12
N ALA A 42 -11.83 18.03 -2.39
CA ALA A 42 -11.82 16.61 -2.73
C ALA A 42 -11.05 16.36 -4.04
N ILE A 43 -11.25 17.21 -5.05
CA ILE A 43 -10.49 17.17 -6.31
C ILE A 43 -9.00 17.42 -6.09
N LYS A 44 -8.64 18.43 -5.29
CA LYS A 44 -7.23 18.68 -4.93
C LYS A 44 -6.60 17.48 -4.23
N PHE A 45 -7.32 16.83 -3.31
CA PHE A 45 -6.85 15.61 -2.65
C PHE A 45 -6.64 14.46 -3.63
N ALA A 46 -7.56 14.27 -4.59
CA ALA A 46 -7.42 13.28 -5.65
C ALA A 46 -6.20 13.53 -6.54
N GLN A 47 -5.96 14.79 -6.92
CA GLN A 47 -4.78 15.19 -7.70
C GLN A 47 -3.47 14.98 -6.93
N GLN A 48 -3.43 15.37 -5.65
CA GLN A 48 -2.27 15.14 -4.78
C GLN A 48 -1.99 13.65 -4.55
N SER A 49 -3.02 12.81 -4.68
CA SER A 49 -2.89 11.36 -4.57
C SER A 49 -2.43 10.71 -5.87
N GLN A 50 -2.34 11.44 -6.99
CA GLN A 50 -1.88 10.87 -8.26
C GLN A 50 -0.41 10.46 -8.16
N CYS A 51 -0.13 9.18 -8.42
CA CYS A 51 1.22 8.62 -8.32
C CYS A 51 1.79 8.22 -9.69
N GLY A 52 0.95 7.98 -10.69
CA GLY A 52 1.42 7.54 -12.00
C GLY A 52 0.28 7.35 -13.01
N TYR A 53 0.64 6.71 -14.11
CA TYR A 53 -0.26 6.37 -15.19
C TYR A 53 0.19 5.06 -15.82
N ASP A 54 -0.74 4.17 -16.11
CA ASP A 54 -0.51 2.89 -16.82
C ASP A 54 -1.49 2.82 -18.01
N SER A 55 -2.40 1.84 -18.06
CA SER A 55 -3.57 1.88 -18.95
C SER A 55 -4.67 2.83 -18.46
N GLU A 56 -4.60 3.24 -17.18
CA GLU A 56 -5.51 4.18 -16.54
C GLU A 56 -4.78 4.99 -15.45
N PRO A 57 -5.35 6.12 -14.97
CA PRO A 57 -4.73 6.91 -13.90
C PRO A 57 -4.53 6.09 -12.63
N LEU A 58 -3.34 6.21 -12.06
CA LEU A 58 -2.98 5.55 -10.80
C LEU A 58 -2.93 6.56 -9.65
N VAL A 59 -3.35 6.11 -8.47
CA VAL A 59 -3.38 6.90 -7.24
C VAL A 59 -2.76 6.13 -6.08
N CYS A 60 -2.10 6.86 -5.19
CA CYS A 60 -1.55 6.34 -3.96
C CYS A 60 -2.70 6.14 -2.97
N CYS A 61 -3.12 4.89 -2.80
CA CYS A 61 -4.31 4.56 -2.02
C CYS A 61 -3.93 3.80 -0.74
N GLY A 62 -4.19 4.44 0.39
CA GLY A 62 -4.02 3.86 1.72
C GLY A 62 -5.12 2.89 2.12
N THR A 63 -4.99 2.31 3.31
CA THR A 63 -5.89 1.29 3.86
C THR A 63 -7.33 1.75 4.02
N LYS A 64 -7.58 3.06 4.18
CA LYS A 64 -8.94 3.62 4.25
C LYS A 64 -9.64 3.74 2.89
N GLY A 65 -8.89 3.64 1.79
CA GLY A 65 -9.40 3.84 0.44
C GLY A 65 -9.80 2.56 -0.29
N VAL A 66 -9.42 1.39 0.22
CA VAL A 66 -9.71 0.08 -0.39
C VAL A 66 -10.65 -0.75 0.50
N PRO A 67 -11.51 -1.61 -0.08
CA PRO A 67 -12.32 -2.55 0.70
C PRO A 67 -11.43 -3.52 1.50
N GLU A 68 -11.96 -4.01 2.63
CA GLU A 68 -11.27 -4.93 3.56
C GLU A 68 -10.68 -6.17 2.86
N VAL A 69 -11.34 -6.64 1.80
CA VAL A 69 -10.94 -7.85 1.05
C VAL A 69 -9.58 -7.68 0.35
N GLN A 70 -9.19 -6.45 -0.02
CA GLN A 70 -7.91 -6.16 -0.69
C GLN A 70 -6.78 -5.75 0.27
N LYS A 71 -7.05 -5.56 1.57
CA LYS A 71 -6.05 -5.08 2.54
C LYS A 71 -4.90 -6.06 2.78
N LYS A 72 -5.13 -7.36 2.56
CA LYS A 72 -4.13 -8.42 2.81
C LYS A 72 -2.92 -8.37 1.87
N GLU A 73 -3.07 -7.87 0.64
CA GLU A 73 -1.96 -7.73 -0.32
C GLU A 73 -1.19 -6.40 -0.12
N HIS A 74 -1.91 -5.35 0.31
CA HIS A 74 -1.31 -4.03 0.60
C HIS A 74 -0.44 -4.01 1.87
N HIS A 75 -0.66 -4.94 2.79
CA HIS A 75 0.08 -5.08 4.05
C HIS A 75 1.23 -6.11 3.96
N ILE A 76 1.76 -6.41 2.76
CA ILE A 76 2.92 -7.32 2.62
C ILE A 76 4.26 -6.61 2.90
N LEU A 77 4.28 -5.27 3.06
CA LEU A 77 5.52 -4.54 3.41
C LEU A 77 5.63 -4.09 4.87
N GLU A 78 4.57 -4.14 5.69
CA GLU A 78 4.68 -3.82 7.13
C GLU A 78 5.03 -5.03 8.01
N ASN A 79 4.96 -6.26 7.47
CA ASN A 79 5.36 -7.47 8.20
C ASN A 79 6.80 -7.94 7.93
N ARG A 80 7.66 -7.08 7.39
CA ARG A 80 9.12 -7.31 7.44
C ARG A 80 9.81 -6.65 8.64
N ALA A 81 9.09 -5.90 9.46
CA ALA A 81 9.62 -5.26 10.67
C ALA A 81 9.15 -5.89 12.00
N HIS A 82 8.64 -7.13 11.99
CA HIS A 82 8.46 -7.94 13.21
C HIS A 82 9.26 -9.27 13.17
N SER A 83 10.20 -9.41 12.24
CA SER A 83 11.12 -10.56 12.19
C SER A 83 12.57 -10.11 11.99
N VAL A 84 13.04 -9.21 12.86
CA VAL A 84 14.47 -9.06 13.11
C VAL A 84 14.70 -8.94 14.62
N ILE A 85 14.29 -9.96 15.37
CA ILE A 85 15.00 -10.25 16.62
C ILE A 85 16.34 -10.80 16.17
N GLY A 86 17.37 -9.97 16.23
CA GLY A 86 18.74 -10.41 15.98
C GLY A 86 19.06 -11.62 16.84
N ARG A 87 19.33 -12.76 16.21
CA ARG A 87 20.02 -13.88 16.85
C ARG A 87 20.87 -14.57 15.80
N ASN A 88 22.16 -14.41 15.95
CA ASN A 88 23.09 -15.46 15.58
C ASN A 88 22.69 -16.73 16.37
N SER A 89 21.99 -17.67 15.73
CA SER A 89 22.03 -19.11 16.01
C SER A 89 21.17 -19.88 14.97
N PRO A 90 21.64 -21.01 14.42
CA PRO A 90 21.03 -21.66 13.27
C PRO A 90 19.91 -22.61 13.69
N CYS A 91 18.73 -22.47 13.06
CA CYS A 91 17.75 -23.56 13.00
C CYS A 91 17.83 -24.14 11.59
N THR A 92 18.58 -25.23 11.42
CA THR A 92 18.72 -25.91 10.13
C THR A 92 17.50 -26.82 9.92
N THR A 93 16.60 -26.36 9.04
CA THR A 93 15.41 -27.02 8.45
C THR A 93 14.04 -26.89 9.18
N PRO A 94 12.94 -26.68 8.42
CA PRO A 94 11.59 -26.55 8.96
C PRO A 94 10.88 -27.92 9.10
N ASN A 95 10.23 -28.17 10.24
CA ASN A 95 9.22 -29.22 10.37
C ASN A 95 7.81 -28.60 10.34
N ARG A 96 6.89 -29.20 9.57
CA ARG A 96 5.68 -28.55 9.02
C ARG A 96 4.46 -28.55 9.95
N GLU A 97 4.62 -28.75 11.25
CA GLU A 97 3.52 -28.65 12.20
C GLU A 97 3.90 -27.72 13.36
N ASN A 98 3.36 -26.50 13.32
CA ASN A 98 3.29 -25.56 14.44
C ASN A 98 4.55 -24.83 14.91
N GLY A 99 5.58 -24.68 14.07
CA GLY A 99 6.48 -23.50 14.10
C GLY A 99 7.02 -23.07 15.47
N ARG A 100 7.29 -24.01 16.38
CA ARG A 100 7.78 -23.71 17.72
C ARG A 100 9.19 -24.27 17.88
N CYS A 101 10.16 -23.37 18.02
CA CYS A 101 11.49 -23.74 18.50
C CYS A 101 11.38 -24.11 19.98
N ILE A 102 11.70 -25.35 20.33
CA ILE A 102 11.94 -25.77 21.71
C ILE A 102 13.44 -25.65 21.97
N ALA A 103 13.76 -25.02 23.10
CA ALA A 103 15.10 -24.65 23.52
C ALA A 103 15.97 -25.86 23.88
#